data_AF-A0A085UVW9-F1
#
_entry.id   AF-A0A085UVW9-F1
#
_cell.length_a   1.000
_cell.length_b   1.000
_cell.length_c   1.000
_cell.angle_alpha   90.00
_cell.angle_beta   90.00
_cell.angle_gamma   90.00
#
_symmetry.space_group_name_H-M   'P 1'
#
loop_
_entity.id
_entity.type
_entity.pdbx_description
1 polymer ?
#
loop_
_entity_poly.entity_id
_entity_poly.type
_entity_poly.pdbx_seq_one_letter_code
_entity_poly.pdbx_strand_id
1 'polypeptide(L)'
;MSLSFAEPAEGFLGPCRFAYKSAYVHANLDAYQSPFALAVSARLPLDFDSISLPAAPAFLYDTAPSGAARRFLIAHMGRAGQVDWRAACDALADILNPHDAFERLRQDARQLRALPDLLRDSGLPQATFNHPAIALNSLDQRLLAWGLQ
;
A
#
# COMPACT_ATOMS: atom_id res chain seq x y z
N MET A 1 -4.40 -12.76 6.97
CA MET A 1 -5.74 -12.40 6.48
C MET A 1 -5.66 -11.95 5.03
N SER A 2 -6.74 -12.15 4.27
CA SER A 2 -7.03 -11.51 2.98
C SER A 2 -8.39 -10.80 3.07
N LEU A 3 -8.50 -9.66 2.39
CA LEU A 3 -9.73 -8.89 2.23
C LEU A 3 -9.73 -8.33 0.81
N SER A 4 -10.81 -8.58 0.07
CA SER A 4 -10.97 -8.08 -1.31
C SER A 4 -12.39 -7.56 -1.52
N PHE A 5 -12.52 -6.40 -2.15
CA PHE A 5 -13.81 -5.83 -2.54
C PHE A 5 -14.12 -6.22 -3.99
N ALA A 6 -15.33 -6.73 -4.24
CA ALA A 6 -15.79 -7.06 -5.59
C ALA A 6 -15.99 -5.78 -6.42
N GLU A 7 -16.45 -4.72 -5.76
CA GLU A 7 -16.71 -3.42 -6.37
C GLU A 7 -15.94 -2.32 -5.60
N PRO A 8 -14.62 -2.16 -5.85
CA PRO A 8 -13.78 -1.25 -5.08
C PRO A 8 -14.22 0.21 -5.11
N ALA A 9 -14.95 0.62 -6.15
CA ALA A 9 -15.48 1.97 -6.30
C ALA A 9 -16.53 2.32 -5.23
N GLU A 10 -17.26 1.34 -4.71
CA GLU A 10 -18.24 1.51 -3.64
C GLU A 10 -17.60 1.58 -2.24
N GLY A 11 -16.28 1.34 -2.16
CA GLY A 11 -15.53 1.37 -0.92
C GLY A 11 -16.09 0.42 0.13
N PHE A 12 -16.30 0.92 1.35
CA PHE A 12 -16.76 0.09 2.48
C PHE A 12 -18.22 -0.37 2.36
N LEU A 13 -19.00 0.20 1.44
CA LEU A 13 -20.38 -0.20 1.19
C LEU A 13 -20.48 -1.37 0.20
N GLY A 14 -19.42 -1.61 -0.57
CA GLY A 14 -19.41 -2.65 -1.59
C GLY A 14 -19.24 -4.07 -1.03
N PRO A 15 -19.71 -5.11 -1.74
CA PRO A 15 -19.52 -6.49 -1.36
C PRO A 15 -18.04 -6.85 -1.24
N CYS A 16 -17.69 -7.64 -0.23
CA CYS A 16 -16.32 -8.05 0.02
C CYS A 16 -16.20 -9.52 0.38
N ARG A 17 -15.01 -10.07 0.19
CA ARG A 17 -14.62 -11.41 0.64
C ARG A 17 -13.50 -11.28 1.66
N PHE A 18 -13.65 -12.00 2.77
CA PHE A 18 -12.71 -12.04 3.88
C PHE A 18 -12.25 -13.48 4.13
N ALA A 19 -10.97 -13.68 4.45
CA ALA A 19 -10.47 -14.96 4.96
C ALA A 19 -9.26 -14.77 5.87
N TYR A 20 -9.08 -15.69 6.82
CA TYR A 20 -7.79 -15.83 7.49
C TYR A 20 -6.78 -16.51 6.55
N LYS A 21 -5.48 -16.27 6.76
CA LYS A 21 -4.45 -17.03 6.02
C LYS A 21 -4.45 -18.45 6.58
N SER A 22 -4.45 -19.48 5.75
CA SER A 22 -4.48 -20.88 6.22
C SER A 22 -3.36 -21.20 7.21
N ALA A 23 -2.15 -20.67 6.98
CA ALA A 23 -1.03 -20.83 7.92
C ALA A 23 -1.29 -20.20 9.30
N TYR A 24 -2.03 -19.09 9.36
CA TYR A 24 -2.40 -18.45 10.61
C TYR A 24 -3.45 -19.27 11.38
N VAL A 25 -4.44 -19.82 10.68
CA VAL A 25 -5.44 -20.70 11.31
C VAL A 25 -4.78 -21.99 11.82
N HIS A 26 -3.92 -22.60 11.01
CA HIS A 26 -3.16 -23.79 11.40
C HIS A 26 -2.29 -23.55 12.64
N ALA A 27 -1.63 -22.40 12.75
CA ALA A 27 -0.83 -22.05 13.91
C ALA A 27 -1.66 -21.78 15.18
N ASN A 28 -3.00 -21.64 15.06
CA ASN A 28 -3.92 -21.27 16.13
C ASN A 28 -5.15 -22.19 16.16
N LEU A 29 -4.95 -23.49 15.90
CA LEU A 29 -6.03 -24.49 15.84
C LEU A 29 -6.88 -24.56 17.11
N ASP A 30 -6.29 -24.31 18.27
CA ASP A 30 -7.01 -24.28 19.56
C ASP A 30 -8.08 -23.18 19.62
N ALA A 31 -8.01 -22.18 18.73
CA ALA A 31 -8.98 -21.11 18.58
C ALA A 31 -9.83 -21.24 17.31
N TYR A 32 -9.83 -22.40 16.63
CA TYR A 32 -10.69 -22.64 15.48
C TYR A 32 -12.16 -22.43 15.84
N GLN A 33 -12.85 -21.62 15.03
CA GLN A 33 -14.22 -21.15 15.24
C GLN A 33 -14.48 -20.39 16.55
N SER A 34 -13.43 -20.06 17.31
CA SER A 34 -13.51 -19.22 18.49
C SER A 34 -13.57 -17.74 18.09
N PRO A 35 -14.49 -16.94 18.67
CA PRO A 35 -14.57 -15.50 18.45
C PRO A 35 -13.57 -14.69 19.30
N PHE A 36 -12.80 -15.35 20.18
CA PHE A 36 -11.94 -14.70 21.17
C PHE A 36 -10.52 -14.38 20.62
N ALA A 37 -9.73 -13.69 21.45
CA ALA A 37 -8.42 -13.00 21.28
C ALA A 37 -7.61 -13.10 19.97
N LEU A 38 -7.68 -14.20 19.23
CA LEU A 38 -6.94 -14.44 17.99
C LEU A 38 -7.75 -14.07 16.74
N ALA A 39 -9.07 -13.92 16.86
CA ALA A 39 -9.95 -13.42 15.82
C ALA A 39 -9.94 -11.88 15.75
N VAL A 40 -10.05 -11.33 14.54
CA VAL A 40 -10.10 -9.87 14.34
C VAL A 40 -11.47 -9.26 14.64
N SER A 41 -12.49 -10.08 14.75
CA SER A 41 -13.84 -9.67 15.13
C SER A 41 -14.59 -10.86 15.71
N ALA A 42 -15.42 -10.61 16.72
CA ALA A 42 -16.30 -11.63 17.29
C ALA A 42 -17.31 -12.21 16.27
N ARG A 43 -17.59 -11.49 15.17
CA ARG A 43 -18.47 -11.96 14.08
C ARG A 43 -17.71 -12.66 12.95
N LEU A 44 -16.39 -12.72 13.02
CA LEU A 44 -15.53 -13.36 12.04
C LEU A 44 -14.53 -14.28 12.79
N PRO A 45 -15.01 -15.38 13.38
CA PRO A 45 -14.14 -16.32 14.10
C PRO A 45 -13.10 -16.96 13.17
N LEU A 46 -12.04 -17.53 13.74
CA LEU A 46 -10.98 -18.18 12.95
C LEU A 46 -11.53 -19.35 12.15
N ASP A 47 -11.46 -19.25 10.84
CA ASP A 47 -11.83 -20.33 9.94
C ASP A 47 -10.88 -20.39 8.74
N PHE A 48 -10.76 -21.59 8.16
CA PHE A 48 -10.05 -21.82 6.91
C PHE A 48 -10.83 -21.29 5.70
N ASP A 49 -12.16 -21.22 5.83
CA ASP A 49 -13.03 -20.80 4.75
C ASP A 49 -13.03 -19.29 4.51
N SER A 50 -13.38 -18.92 3.28
CA SER A 50 -13.62 -17.54 2.91
C SER A 50 -15.10 -17.18 3.07
N ILE A 51 -15.37 -16.02 3.63
CA ILE A 51 -16.73 -15.51 3.85
C ILE A 51 -16.97 -14.34 2.91
N SER A 52 -18.13 -14.34 2.26
CA SER A 52 -18.63 -13.19 1.50
C SER A 52 -19.56 -12.34 2.38
N LEU A 53 -19.35 -11.04 2.37
CA LEU A 53 -20.14 -10.07 3.12
C LEU A 53 -20.69 -9.01 2.15
N PRO A 54 -21.90 -8.49 2.41
CA PRO A 54 -22.51 -7.48 1.55
C PRO A 54 -21.80 -6.11 1.64
N ALA A 55 -21.05 -5.87 2.72
CA ALA A 55 -20.30 -4.64 2.96
C ALA A 55 -19.07 -4.95 3.84
N ALA A 56 -18.22 -3.95 4.05
CA ALA A 56 -17.04 -4.04 4.91
C ALA A 56 -17.39 -4.51 6.35
N PRO A 57 -16.61 -5.42 6.95
CA PRO A 57 -16.72 -5.77 8.36
C PRO A 57 -16.60 -4.57 9.30
N ALA A 58 -17.29 -4.63 10.45
CA ALA A 58 -17.32 -3.55 11.45
C ALA A 58 -15.91 -3.10 11.90
N PHE A 59 -14.97 -4.03 12.13
CA PHE A 59 -13.62 -3.70 12.62
C PHE A 59 -12.84 -2.77 11.67
N LEU A 60 -13.20 -2.74 10.37
CA LEU A 60 -12.58 -1.82 9.43
C LEU A 60 -13.03 -0.37 9.67
N TYR A 61 -14.26 -0.15 10.14
CA TYR A 61 -14.72 1.20 10.48
C TYR A 61 -14.02 1.75 11.73
N ASP A 62 -13.63 0.88 12.65
CA ASP A 62 -12.90 1.26 13.87
C ASP A 62 -11.44 1.63 13.58
N THR A 63 -10.85 1.04 12.53
CA THR A 63 -9.44 1.21 12.17
C THR A 63 -9.23 2.18 11.01
N ALA A 64 -10.24 2.38 10.16
CA ALA A 64 -10.15 3.29 9.04
C ALA A 64 -10.16 4.76 9.51
N PRO A 65 -9.28 5.60 8.94
CA PRO A 65 -9.33 7.01 9.22
C PRO A 65 -10.64 7.60 8.67
N SER A 66 -11.24 8.49 9.45
CA SER A 66 -12.47 9.19 9.08
C SER A 66 -12.26 10.72 9.12
N GLY A 67 -13.20 11.47 8.53
CA GLY A 67 -13.22 12.93 8.60
C GLY A 67 -11.91 13.61 8.18
N ALA A 68 -11.38 14.45 9.08
CA ALA A 68 -10.15 15.23 8.83
C ALA A 68 -8.92 14.34 8.66
N ALA A 69 -8.77 13.31 9.50
CA ALA A 69 -7.66 12.36 9.40
C ALA A 69 -7.68 11.64 8.04
N ARG A 70 -8.87 11.21 7.57
CA ARG A 70 -9.01 10.62 6.24
C ARG A 70 -8.53 11.56 5.13
N ARG A 71 -9.02 12.81 5.14
CA ARG A 71 -8.63 13.81 4.13
C ARG A 71 -7.14 14.07 4.14
N PHE A 72 -6.55 14.21 5.33
CA PHE A 72 -5.11 14.40 5.49
C PHE A 72 -4.33 13.21 4.93
N LEU A 73 -4.66 11.97 5.32
CA LEU A 73 -3.95 10.79 4.84
C LEU A 73 -4.14 10.54 3.35
N ILE A 74 -5.31 10.84 2.77
CA ILE A 74 -5.50 10.76 1.31
C ILE A 74 -4.65 11.80 0.59
N ALA A 75 -4.60 13.04 1.10
CA ALA A 75 -3.81 14.10 0.49
C ALA A 75 -2.30 13.81 0.52
N HIS A 76 -1.80 13.17 1.58
CA HIS A 76 -0.36 12.98 1.81
C HIS A 76 0.14 11.56 1.48
N MET A 77 -0.68 10.51 1.66
CA MET A 77 -0.29 9.11 1.45
C MET A 77 -1.10 8.39 0.37
N GLY A 78 -2.32 8.87 0.06
CA GLY A 78 -3.19 8.28 -0.99
C GLY A 78 -2.66 8.44 -2.41
N ARG A 79 -1.48 9.06 -2.59
CA ARG A 79 -0.82 9.32 -3.87
C ARG A 79 0.44 8.46 -4.04
N ALA A 80 0.40 7.17 -3.69
CA ALA A 80 1.48 6.24 -4.04
C ALA A 80 1.63 6.17 -5.58
N GLY A 81 2.41 7.10 -6.15
CA GLY A 81 2.56 7.31 -7.60
C GLY A 81 2.54 8.77 -8.06
N GLN A 82 1.89 9.69 -7.33
CA GLN A 82 1.81 11.13 -7.64
C GLN A 82 2.35 11.96 -6.47
N VAL A 83 3.61 11.71 -6.12
CA VAL A 83 4.29 12.45 -5.06
C VAL A 83 4.83 13.76 -5.63
N ASP A 84 4.46 14.87 -5.00
CA ASP A 84 5.11 16.16 -5.22
C ASP A 84 6.31 16.25 -4.28
N TRP A 85 7.47 15.84 -4.77
CA TRP A 85 8.69 15.82 -3.98
C TRP A 85 9.18 17.22 -3.61
N ARG A 86 8.78 18.25 -4.36
CA ARG A 86 9.11 19.63 -4.02
C ARG A 86 8.33 20.06 -2.79
N ALA A 87 7.01 19.85 -2.80
CA ALA A 87 6.17 20.10 -1.63
C ALA A 87 6.59 19.25 -0.41
N ALA A 88 7.04 18.01 -0.63
CA ALA A 88 7.56 17.16 0.44
C ALA A 88 8.85 17.74 1.08
N CYS A 89 9.77 18.27 0.29
CA CYS A 89 10.95 18.96 0.81
C CYS A 89 10.58 20.26 1.54
N ASP A 90 9.64 21.03 0.99
CA ASP A 90 9.17 22.29 1.61
C ASP A 90 8.51 22.04 2.97
N ALA A 91 7.77 20.93 3.12
CA ALA A 91 7.16 20.52 4.38
C ALA A 91 8.18 20.16 5.48
N LEU A 92 9.45 19.95 5.13
CA LEU A 92 10.53 19.62 6.07
C LEU A 92 11.45 20.82 6.39
N ALA A 93 11.05 22.04 6.01
CA ALA A 93 11.85 23.26 6.17
C ALA A 93 12.33 23.52 7.61
N ASP A 94 11.59 23.06 8.62
CA ASP A 94 11.98 23.22 10.03
C ASP A 94 13.16 22.32 10.46
N ILE A 95 13.49 21.31 9.65
CA ILE A 95 14.51 20.30 9.97
C ILE A 95 15.74 20.46 9.06
N LEU A 96 15.53 20.79 7.79
CA LEU A 96 16.59 20.95 6.79
C LEU A 96 16.22 21.97 5.73
N ASN A 97 17.22 22.47 5.00
CA ASN A 97 17.00 23.35 3.87
C ASN A 97 16.25 22.60 2.74
N PRO A 98 15.04 23.03 2.34
CA PRO A 98 14.25 22.34 1.31
C PRO A 98 14.94 22.28 -0.06
N HIS A 99 15.72 23.30 -0.43
CA HIS A 99 16.44 23.31 -1.69
C HIS A 99 17.54 22.25 -1.73
N ASP A 100 18.37 22.20 -0.69
CA ASP A 100 19.46 21.22 -0.59
C ASP A 100 18.91 19.79 -0.50
N ALA A 101 17.81 19.60 0.23
CA ALA A 101 17.09 18.34 0.32
C ALA A 101 16.64 17.85 -1.07
N PHE A 102 16.05 18.74 -1.85
CA PHE A 102 15.54 18.42 -3.17
C PHE A 102 16.65 18.13 -4.18
N GLU A 103 17.75 18.90 -4.15
CA GLU A 103 18.90 18.65 -5.04
C GLU A 103 19.59 17.33 -4.71
N ARG A 104 19.69 16.97 -3.42
CA ARG A 104 20.19 15.64 -3.02
C ARG A 104 19.28 14.52 -3.51
N LEU A 105 17.96 14.70 -3.43
CA LEU A 105 16.99 13.74 -3.96
C LEU A 105 17.12 13.57 -5.48
N ARG A 106 17.35 14.65 -6.23
CA ARG A 106 17.67 14.58 -7.68
C ARG A 106 18.95 13.80 -7.96
N GLN A 107 19.98 14.02 -7.16
CA GLN A 107 21.25 13.30 -7.30
C GLN A 107 21.06 11.80 -7.06
N ASP A 108 20.34 11.41 -6.02
CA ASP A 108 20.04 10.01 -5.72
C ASP A 108 19.18 9.39 -6.84
N ALA A 109 18.17 10.12 -7.34
CA ALA A 109 17.35 9.67 -8.46
C ALA A 109 18.17 9.39 -9.73
N ARG A 110 19.20 10.19 -10.03
CA ARG A 110 20.11 9.96 -11.15
C ARG A 110 20.88 8.65 -11.01
N GLN A 111 21.30 8.28 -9.80
CA GLN A 111 21.97 7.00 -9.55
C GLN A 111 21.04 5.82 -9.82
N LEU A 112 19.75 5.96 -9.48
CA LEU A 112 18.75 4.92 -9.67
C LEU A 112 18.35 4.72 -11.14
N ARG A 113 18.71 5.61 -12.07
CA ARG A 113 18.39 5.44 -13.50
C ARG A 113 19.00 4.19 -14.12
N ALA A 114 20.15 3.73 -13.62
CA ALA A 114 20.80 2.50 -14.07
C ALA A 114 20.14 1.23 -13.51
N LEU A 115 19.24 1.36 -12.53
CA LEU A 115 18.66 0.22 -11.81
C LEU A 115 17.91 -0.77 -12.71
N PRO A 116 17.09 -0.37 -13.71
CA PRO A 116 16.41 -1.32 -14.58
C PRO A 116 17.38 -2.22 -15.37
N ASP A 117 18.52 -1.67 -15.78
CA ASP A 117 19.56 -2.41 -16.51
C ASP A 117 20.28 -3.38 -15.57
N LEU A 118 20.70 -2.91 -14.40
CA LEU A 118 21.33 -3.75 -13.37
C LEU A 118 20.45 -4.93 -12.93
N LEU A 119 19.15 -4.70 -12.76
CA LEU A 119 18.20 -5.75 -12.38
C LEU A 119 17.95 -6.74 -13.51
N ARG A 120 18.04 -6.31 -14.78
CA ARG A 120 17.92 -7.19 -15.94
C ARG A 120 19.11 -8.13 -16.01
N ASP A 121 20.32 -7.60 -15.81
CA ASP A 121 21.56 -8.37 -15.80
C ASP A 121 21.61 -9.34 -14.61
N SER A 122 20.93 -9.01 -13.51
CA SER A 122 20.80 -9.86 -12.32
C SER A 122 19.75 -10.98 -12.46
N GLY A 123 19.05 -11.07 -13.60
CA GLY A 123 18.10 -12.14 -13.89
C GLY A 123 16.69 -11.93 -13.29
N LEU A 124 16.30 -10.68 -13.00
CA LEU A 124 14.95 -10.40 -12.51
C LEU A 124 13.89 -10.78 -13.59
N PRO A 125 12.82 -11.53 -13.25
CA PRO A 125 11.83 -11.97 -14.23
C PRO A 125 11.12 -10.81 -14.95
N GLN A 126 10.84 -10.99 -16.24
CA GLN A 126 10.14 -9.99 -17.06
C GLN A 126 8.76 -9.61 -16.51
N ALA A 127 8.08 -10.54 -15.82
CA ALA A 127 6.81 -10.27 -15.15
C ALA A 127 6.93 -9.15 -14.09
N THR A 128 8.06 -9.03 -13.41
CA THR A 128 8.31 -7.98 -12.42
C THR A 128 8.50 -6.62 -13.08
N PHE A 129 9.18 -6.57 -14.23
CA PHE A 129 9.35 -5.34 -15.01
C PHE A 129 8.03 -4.78 -15.55
N ASN A 130 7.09 -5.66 -15.87
CA ASN A 130 5.77 -5.32 -16.41
C ASN A 130 4.70 -5.12 -15.32
N HIS A 131 5.07 -5.25 -14.03
CA HIS A 131 4.10 -5.20 -12.95
C HIS A 131 3.51 -3.78 -12.77
N PRO A 132 2.18 -3.60 -12.74
CA PRO A 132 1.55 -2.27 -12.76
C PRO A 132 1.88 -1.40 -11.54
N ALA A 133 2.24 -2.01 -10.41
CA ALA A 133 2.64 -1.28 -9.21
C ALA A 133 4.13 -0.86 -9.19
N ILE A 134 4.97 -1.42 -10.07
CA ILE A 134 6.43 -1.22 -10.05
C ILE A 134 6.85 -0.62 -11.40
N ALA A 135 7.21 0.67 -11.40
CA ALA A 135 7.56 1.39 -12.61
C ALA A 135 9.04 1.21 -13.00
N LEU A 136 9.52 -0.03 -13.14
CA LEU A 136 10.90 -0.29 -13.60
C LEU A 136 11.06 0.07 -15.08
N ASN A 137 10.11 -0.31 -15.94
CA ASN A 137 10.16 0.00 -17.37
C ASN A 137 9.88 1.47 -17.70
N SER A 138 9.17 2.18 -16.81
CA SER A 138 8.81 3.60 -16.98
C SER A 138 9.49 4.49 -15.94
N LEU A 139 10.63 4.05 -15.38
CA LEU A 139 11.34 4.75 -14.31
C LEU A 139 11.71 6.17 -14.72
N ASP A 140 12.30 6.34 -15.90
CA ASP A 140 12.69 7.66 -16.41
C ASP A 140 11.50 8.61 -16.56
N GLN A 141 10.37 8.12 -17.06
CA GLN A 141 9.14 8.91 -17.18
C GLN A 141 8.60 9.31 -15.80
N ARG A 142 8.68 8.41 -14.81
CA ARG A 142 8.30 8.73 -13.43
C ARG A 142 9.21 9.77 -12.80
N LEU A 143 10.52 9.63 -12.94
CA LEU A 143 11.48 10.61 -12.41
C LEU A 143 11.26 11.98 -13.05
N LEU A 144 10.97 12.05 -14.34
CA LEU A 144 10.61 13.29 -15.03
C LEU A 144 9.31 13.89 -14.47
N ALA A 145 8.26 13.09 -14.32
CA ALA A 145 6.98 13.55 -13.76
C ALA A 145 7.10 14.06 -12.32
N TRP A 146 8.08 13.56 -11.57
CA TRP A 146 8.41 13.99 -10.21
C TRP A 146 9.38 15.19 -10.15
N GLY A 147 9.88 15.68 -11.29
CA GLY A 147 10.87 16.77 -11.33
C GLY A 147 12.26 16.34 -10.84
N LEU A 148 12.56 15.04 -10.86
CA LEU A 148 13.77 14.44 -10.28
C LEU A 148 14.89 14.11 -11.28
N GLN A 149 14.73 14.47 -12.56
CA GLN A 149 15.81 14.33 -13.56
C GLN A 149 16.87 15.44 -13.44
#